data_AF-A0A9X2IY36-F1
#
_entry.id   AF-A0A9X2IY36-F1
#
_cell.length_a   1.000
_cell.length_b   1.000
_cell.length_c   1.000
_cell.angle_alpha   90.00
_cell.angle_beta   90.00
_cell.angle_gamma   90.00
#
_symmetry.space_group_name_H-M   'P 1'
#
loop_
_entity.id
_entity.type
_entity.pdbx_description
1 polymer ?
#
loop_
_entity_poly.entity_id
_entity_poly.type
_entity_poly.pdbx_seq_one_letter_code
_entity_poly.pdbx_strand_id
1 'polypeptide(L)'
;MTTISRRNLLATAALVTLAGCGADKTAPVTATRPRPAPLVPELLALERKFDARLGVYAVHTGTGATIAHRADERFAFCSAFKGVAAAAVLSRNPLSHLDMVVRYSEADLTENAAITPKHVATGMTIRDLCDAAVRFSDGTAGNLLLRDLGGPAQLTAYARTLGDTVTRMDRIEPFITEATPGDPRDTSSPRAFGTAYHKIVLGDALPEDKRAFLRDLLERNVTSAQRLRAGLPATWRIANKTGTGDYGTLNDIAIAWPPASAPLVISTMSSKTTRDAEYNQAVLAETAAYLAAILR
;
A
#
# COMPACT_ATOMS: atom_id res chain seq x y z
N MET A 1 -66.77 -17.53 31.87
CA MET A 1 -66.97 -18.99 31.92
C MET A 1 -65.63 -19.65 31.61
N THR A 2 -64.81 -19.86 32.64
CA THR A 2 -64.62 -21.16 33.33
C THR A 2 -63.83 -22.18 32.49
N THR A 3 -62.50 -22.10 32.67
CA THR A 3 -61.52 -23.19 32.86
C THR A 3 -61.99 -24.64 32.83
N ILE A 4 -61.15 -25.54 32.29
CA ILE A 4 -60.72 -26.88 32.81
C ILE A 4 -59.65 -27.37 31.79
N SER A 5 -58.34 -27.45 32.06
CA SER A 5 -57.52 -28.19 33.03
C SER A 5 -57.42 -29.71 32.84
N ARG A 6 -56.20 -30.13 32.45
CA ARG A 6 -55.43 -31.34 32.76
C ARG A 6 -56.17 -32.54 33.36
N ARG A 7 -56.00 -33.71 32.73
CA ARG A 7 -55.54 -34.94 33.42
C ARG A 7 -55.32 -36.12 32.44
N ASN A 8 -54.17 -36.78 32.63
CA ASN A 8 -53.98 -38.24 32.64
C ASN A 8 -54.04 -39.00 31.29
N LEU A 9 -53.29 -40.07 31.04
CA LEU A 9 -52.27 -40.86 31.76
C LEU A 9 -51.61 -41.81 30.72
N LEU A 10 -50.34 -42.14 30.96
CA LEU A 10 -49.66 -43.43 30.84
C LEU A 10 -49.44 -44.16 29.49
N ALA A 11 -48.16 -44.58 29.37
CA ALA A 11 -47.62 -45.83 28.82
C ALA A 11 -47.71 -45.99 27.29
N THR A 12 -46.65 -46.37 26.57
CA THR A 12 -45.73 -47.47 26.86
C THR A 12 -44.46 -47.31 26.02
N ALA A 13 -43.31 -47.65 26.60
CA ALA A 13 -42.03 -47.67 25.91
C ALA A 13 -41.92 -48.90 24.98
N ALA A 14 -41.39 -48.70 23.78
CA ALA A 14 -40.76 -49.75 23.00
C ALA A 14 -39.36 -49.26 22.62
N LEU A 15 -38.33 -49.80 23.30
CA LEU A 15 -36.95 -49.69 22.89
C LEU A 15 -36.77 -50.48 21.59
N VAL A 16 -36.34 -49.81 20.53
CA VAL A 16 -35.60 -50.44 19.44
C VAL A 16 -34.22 -49.81 19.42
N THR A 17 -33.24 -50.57 19.90
CA THR A 17 -31.81 -50.29 19.74
C THR A 17 -31.40 -50.66 18.32
N LEU A 18 -31.07 -49.67 17.50
CA LEU A 18 -30.29 -49.84 16.28
C LEU A 18 -28.98 -49.09 16.44
N ALA A 19 -27.91 -49.87 16.54
CA ALA A 19 -26.53 -49.43 16.57
C ALA A 19 -26.05 -49.13 15.14
N GLY A 20 -25.29 -48.04 15.00
CA GLY A 20 -24.21 -47.91 14.02
C GLY A 20 -24.52 -47.15 12.73
N CYS A 21 -24.03 -45.91 12.64
CA CYS A 21 -23.01 -45.52 11.66
C CYS A 21 -22.41 -44.16 12.07
N GLY A 22 -21.07 -44.07 12.00
CA GLY A 22 -20.25 -43.11 12.71
C GLY A 22 -20.45 -41.64 12.31
N ALA A 23 -20.55 -40.79 13.32
CA ALA A 23 -20.28 -39.37 13.16
C ALA A 23 -18.77 -39.17 13.25
N ASP A 24 -18.15 -38.77 12.14
CA ASP A 24 -16.81 -38.20 12.13
C ASP A 24 -16.78 -37.01 13.09
N LYS A 25 -16.22 -37.23 14.28
CA LYS A 25 -15.82 -36.15 15.18
C LYS A 25 -14.63 -35.45 14.55
N THR A 26 -14.91 -34.50 13.67
CA THR A 26 -13.96 -33.43 13.36
C THR A 26 -13.71 -32.68 14.65
N ALA A 27 -12.51 -32.87 15.22
CA ALA A 27 -12.06 -32.09 16.36
C ALA A 27 -12.13 -30.59 15.99
N PRO A 28 -12.49 -29.69 16.91
CA PRO A 28 -12.40 -28.27 16.66
C PRO A 28 -10.94 -27.95 16.33
N VAL A 29 -10.68 -27.46 15.12
CA VAL A 29 -9.40 -26.85 14.80
C VAL A 29 -9.29 -25.62 15.70
N THR A 30 -8.53 -25.74 16.78
CA THR A 30 -8.15 -24.59 17.60
C THR A 30 -7.42 -23.64 16.68
N ALA A 31 -8.08 -22.57 16.25
CA ALA A 31 -7.43 -21.50 15.50
C ALA A 31 -6.31 -20.97 16.39
N THR A 32 -5.07 -21.30 16.04
CA THR A 32 -3.88 -20.77 16.70
C THR A 32 -3.95 -19.26 16.53
N ARG A 33 -4.29 -18.55 17.60
CA ARG A 33 -4.25 -17.09 17.62
C ARG A 33 -2.85 -16.67 17.18
N PRO A 34 -2.68 -15.80 16.16
CA PRO A 34 -1.37 -15.39 15.71
C PRO A 34 -0.58 -14.90 16.92
N ARG A 35 0.61 -15.48 17.13
CA ARG A 35 1.54 -14.99 18.16
C ARG A 35 1.75 -13.51 17.89
N PRO A 36 1.56 -12.59 18.85
CA PRO A 36 1.92 -11.20 18.68
C PRO A 36 3.36 -11.14 18.17
N ALA A 37 3.60 -10.44 17.07
CA ALA A 37 4.96 -10.21 16.59
C ALA A 37 5.76 -9.60 17.76
N PRO A 38 6.99 -10.07 18.04
CA PRO A 38 7.79 -9.51 19.10
C PRO A 38 7.91 -8.00 18.91
N LEU A 39 7.93 -7.25 20.02
CA LEU A 39 8.36 -5.86 20.06
C LEU A 39 9.55 -5.67 19.12
N VAL A 40 9.59 -4.54 18.43
CA VAL A 40 10.70 -4.17 17.54
C VAL A 40 11.54 -3.06 18.19
N PRO A 41 12.27 -3.33 19.30
CA PRO A 41 13.12 -2.35 19.98
C PRO A 41 13.98 -1.52 19.02
N GLU A 42 14.45 -2.14 17.93
CA GLU A 42 15.25 -1.49 16.91
C GLU A 42 14.45 -0.42 16.14
N LEU A 43 13.19 -0.66 15.77
CA LEU A 43 12.38 0.37 15.11
C LEU A 43 12.05 1.52 16.06
N LEU A 44 11.81 1.24 17.34
CA LEU A 44 11.68 2.30 18.36
C LEU A 44 13.00 3.08 18.56
N ALA A 45 14.15 2.41 18.43
CA ALA A 45 15.45 3.08 18.48
C ALA A 45 15.66 3.98 17.26
N LEU A 46 15.19 3.58 16.07
CA LEU A 46 15.19 4.43 14.88
C LEU A 46 14.28 5.66 15.06
N GLU A 47 13.09 5.50 15.65
CA GLU A 47 12.23 6.65 15.98
C GLU A 47 12.96 7.69 16.85
N ARG A 48 13.63 7.22 17.92
CA ARG A 48 14.42 8.09 18.81
C ARG A 48 15.61 8.71 18.12
N LYS A 49 16.34 7.93 17.30
CA LYS A 49 17.54 8.38 16.60
C LYS A 49 17.24 9.50 15.60
N PHE A 50 16.11 9.41 14.91
CA PHE A 50 15.75 10.32 13.83
C PHE A 50 14.74 11.40 14.23
N ASP A 51 14.29 11.39 15.50
CA ASP A 51 13.21 12.23 16.01
C ASP A 51 12.00 12.21 15.06
N ALA A 52 11.54 11.00 14.75
CA ALA A 52 10.48 10.76 13.77
C ALA A 52 9.56 9.64 14.23
N ARG A 53 8.27 9.79 13.95
CA ARG A 53 7.30 8.69 14.03
C ARG A 53 7.49 7.80 12.81
N LEU A 54 7.64 6.50 13.02
CA LEU A 54 7.93 5.52 11.97
C LEU A 54 6.83 4.45 11.91
N GLY A 55 6.24 4.27 10.74
CA GLY A 55 5.34 3.18 10.40
C GLY A 55 6.04 2.19 9.49
N VAL A 56 5.99 0.90 9.84
CA VAL A 56 6.59 -0.21 9.09
C VAL A 56 5.60 -1.34 8.96
N TYR A 57 5.45 -1.83 7.74
CA TYR A 57 4.85 -3.13 7.45
C TYR A 57 5.71 -3.86 6.43
N ALA A 58 6.23 -5.02 6.80
CA ALA A 58 7.04 -5.84 5.92
C ALA A 58 6.63 -7.31 6.00
N VAL A 59 6.57 -7.98 4.84
CA VAL A 59 6.14 -9.38 4.72
C VAL A 59 7.06 -10.13 3.78
N HIS A 60 7.58 -11.28 4.22
CA HIS A 60 8.21 -12.25 3.34
C HIS A 60 7.13 -13.12 2.68
N THR A 61 6.89 -12.93 1.38
CA THR A 61 5.71 -13.51 0.70
C THR A 61 5.73 -15.04 0.63
N GLY A 62 6.90 -15.68 0.64
CA GLY A 62 7.02 -17.14 0.59
C GLY A 62 6.75 -17.85 1.93
N THR A 63 6.90 -17.16 3.06
CA THR A 63 6.80 -17.75 4.41
C THR A 63 5.67 -17.14 5.24
N GLY A 64 5.17 -15.97 4.85
CA GLY A 64 4.22 -15.18 5.62
C GLY A 64 4.85 -14.46 6.82
N ALA A 65 6.16 -14.59 7.05
CA ALA A 65 6.85 -13.90 8.13
C ALA A 65 6.64 -12.38 8.00
N THR A 66 6.20 -11.74 9.09
CA THR A 66 5.73 -10.35 9.07
C THR A 66 6.38 -9.56 10.19
N ILE A 67 6.87 -8.35 9.86
CA ILE A 67 7.28 -7.32 10.81
C ILE A 67 6.31 -6.14 10.68
N ALA A 68 5.77 -5.70 11.82
CA ALA A 68 4.79 -4.61 11.87
C ALA A 68 5.09 -3.68 13.06
N HIS A 69 5.17 -2.38 12.79
CA HIS A 69 5.35 -1.33 13.79
C HIS A 69 4.54 -0.11 13.36
N ARG A 70 3.58 0.32 14.18
CA ARG A 70 2.57 1.34 13.79
C ARG A 70 1.92 1.06 12.42
N ALA A 71 1.81 -0.21 12.05
CA ALA A 71 1.45 -0.63 10.70
C ALA A 71 0.04 -0.22 10.29
N ASP A 72 -0.82 0.07 11.26
CA ASP A 72 -2.22 0.44 11.08
C ASP A 72 -2.49 1.93 11.43
N GLU A 73 -1.46 2.68 11.85
CA GLU A 73 -1.58 4.13 12.04
C GLU A 73 -1.60 4.87 10.70
N ARG A 74 -2.23 6.04 10.67
CA ARG A 74 -2.30 6.89 9.47
C ARG A 74 -1.06 7.77 9.29
N PHE A 75 -0.59 7.80 8.06
CA PHE A 75 0.46 8.70 7.55
C PHE A 75 -0.01 9.30 6.23
N ALA A 76 0.32 10.56 5.97
CA ALA A 76 0.13 11.16 4.65
C ALA A 76 0.98 10.38 3.64
N PHE A 77 0.38 9.90 2.55
CA PHE A 77 1.13 9.09 1.58
C PHE A 77 1.92 9.95 0.59
N CYS A 78 1.56 11.22 0.42
CA CYS A 78 2.19 12.16 -0.51
C CYS A 78 2.38 11.51 -1.89
N SER A 79 3.50 11.70 -2.58
CA SER A 79 3.72 11.11 -3.91
C SER A 79 3.67 9.58 -4.03
N ALA A 80 3.57 8.82 -2.94
CA ALA A 80 3.44 7.36 -3.02
C ALA A 80 2.11 6.93 -3.69
N PHE A 81 1.09 7.79 -3.73
CA PHE A 81 -0.16 7.51 -4.45
C PHE A 81 0.04 7.24 -5.94
N LYS A 82 1.09 7.80 -6.56
CA LYS A 82 1.26 7.80 -8.03
C LYS A 82 1.40 6.39 -8.60
N GLY A 83 1.94 5.43 -7.85
CA GLY A 83 1.96 4.02 -8.27
C GLY A 83 0.56 3.38 -8.24
N VAL A 84 -0.26 3.73 -7.24
CA VAL A 84 -1.66 3.28 -7.14
C VAL A 84 -2.52 3.96 -8.21
N ALA A 85 -2.29 5.23 -8.51
CA ALA A 85 -2.97 5.95 -9.60
C ALA A 85 -2.69 5.32 -10.97
N ALA A 86 -1.41 5.03 -11.28
CA ALA A 86 -1.05 4.33 -12.51
C ALA A 86 -1.72 2.94 -12.58
N ALA A 87 -1.74 2.20 -11.47
CA ALA A 87 -2.45 0.92 -11.40
C ALA A 87 -3.96 1.07 -11.63
N ALA A 88 -4.60 2.11 -11.08
CA ALA A 88 -6.02 2.39 -11.30
C ALA A 88 -6.33 2.70 -12.78
N VAL A 89 -5.48 3.50 -13.44
CA VAL A 89 -5.62 3.81 -14.87
C VAL A 89 -5.52 2.53 -15.71
N LEU A 90 -4.55 1.68 -15.41
CA LEU A 90 -4.38 0.38 -16.06
C LEU A 90 -5.55 -0.56 -15.80
N SER A 91 -6.06 -0.62 -14.57
CA SER A 91 -7.17 -1.49 -14.21
C SER A 91 -8.45 -1.12 -14.97
N ARG A 92 -8.75 0.19 -15.05
CA ARG A 92 -9.98 0.71 -15.65
C ARG A 92 -10.00 0.65 -17.18
N ASN A 93 -8.84 0.74 -17.83
CA ASN A 93 -8.77 0.98 -19.27
C ASN A 93 -8.03 -0.14 -20.02
N PRO A 94 -8.34 -0.40 -21.31
CA PRO A 94 -7.51 -1.29 -22.14
C PRO A 94 -6.09 -0.72 -22.32
N LEU A 95 -5.12 -1.55 -22.68
CA LEU A 95 -3.74 -1.08 -22.90
C LEU A 95 -3.61 -0.02 -24.00
N SER A 96 -4.49 -0.03 -25.01
CA SER A 96 -4.54 1.00 -26.05
C SER A 96 -4.83 2.40 -25.51
N HIS A 97 -5.43 2.53 -24.32
CA HIS A 97 -5.63 3.82 -23.66
C HIS A 97 -4.31 4.49 -23.29
N LEU A 98 -3.23 3.72 -23.11
CA LEU A 98 -1.91 4.28 -22.83
C LEU A 98 -1.39 5.18 -23.97
N ASP A 99 -1.88 5.00 -25.19
CA ASP A 99 -1.45 5.75 -26.36
C ASP A 99 -2.28 7.04 -26.58
N MET A 100 -3.31 7.28 -25.75
CA MET A 100 -4.10 8.50 -25.79
C MET A 100 -3.27 9.71 -25.34
N VAL A 101 -3.27 10.77 -26.14
CA VAL A 101 -2.57 12.02 -25.83
C VAL A 101 -3.44 12.92 -24.96
N VAL A 102 -2.91 13.31 -23.81
CA VAL A 102 -3.49 14.29 -22.90
C VAL A 102 -2.87 15.66 -23.17
N ARG A 103 -3.70 16.62 -23.53
CA ARG A 103 -3.33 18.03 -23.63
C ARG A 103 -3.52 18.73 -22.28
N TYR A 104 -2.60 19.62 -21.96
CA TYR A 104 -2.59 20.44 -20.76
C TYR A 104 -1.83 21.74 -21.04
N SER A 105 -1.98 22.71 -20.14
CA SER A 105 -1.46 24.06 -20.26
C SER A 105 -0.43 24.35 -19.17
N GLU A 106 0.22 25.52 -19.26
CA GLU A 106 1.10 25.99 -18.19
C GLU A 106 0.37 26.15 -16.84
N ALA A 107 -0.93 26.44 -16.88
CA ALA A 107 -1.76 26.56 -15.67
C ALA A 107 -1.99 25.22 -14.95
N ASP A 108 -1.77 24.09 -15.62
CA ASP A 108 -1.84 22.76 -15.01
C ASP A 108 -0.53 22.37 -14.31
N LEU A 109 0.56 23.10 -14.54
CA LEU A 109 1.89 22.75 -14.02
C LEU A 109 1.97 22.95 -12.50
N THR A 110 2.57 21.96 -11.85
CA THR A 110 2.93 21.98 -10.42
C THR A 110 4.42 22.29 -10.28
N GLU A 111 4.83 22.90 -9.16
CA GLU A 111 6.25 23.20 -8.90
C GLU A 111 7.16 21.96 -8.95
N ASN A 112 6.69 20.82 -8.46
CA ASN A 112 7.43 19.56 -8.48
C ASN A 112 7.18 18.77 -9.78
N ALA A 113 7.61 19.30 -10.93
CA ALA A 113 7.45 18.68 -12.23
C ALA A 113 8.73 18.79 -13.08
N ALA A 114 9.34 17.65 -13.41
CA ALA A 114 10.61 17.60 -14.15
C ALA A 114 10.45 17.23 -15.64
N ILE A 115 9.31 16.63 -15.99
CA ILE A 115 9.05 16.07 -17.31
C ILE A 115 7.97 16.88 -18.01
N THR A 116 6.80 17.03 -17.38
CA THR A 116 5.62 17.65 -18.01
C THR A 116 5.82 19.08 -18.51
N PRO A 117 6.66 19.96 -17.92
CA PRO A 117 6.88 21.31 -18.48
C PRO A 117 7.48 21.29 -19.90
N LYS A 118 8.22 20.23 -20.26
CA LYS A 118 8.88 20.07 -21.56
C LYS A 118 7.91 19.72 -22.69
N HIS A 119 6.67 19.36 -22.35
CA HIS A 119 5.69 18.77 -23.27
C HIS A 119 4.37 19.54 -23.31
N VAL A 120 4.30 20.76 -22.77
CA VAL A 120 3.07 21.59 -22.81
C VAL A 120 2.57 21.78 -24.26
N ALA A 121 3.46 22.07 -25.20
CA ALA A 121 3.10 22.28 -26.60
C ALA A 121 2.63 21.00 -27.33
N THR A 122 3.09 19.82 -26.91
CA THR A 122 2.81 18.54 -27.58
C THR A 122 1.72 17.72 -26.89
N GLY A 123 1.47 17.98 -25.61
CA GLY A 123 0.86 17.00 -24.71
C GLY A 123 1.77 15.80 -24.47
N MET A 124 1.27 14.86 -23.67
CA MET A 124 1.92 13.58 -23.37
C MET A 124 0.92 12.45 -23.48
N THR A 125 1.38 11.26 -23.86
CA THR A 125 0.52 10.07 -23.82
C THR A 125 0.24 9.68 -22.36
N ILE A 126 -0.86 8.95 -22.09
CA ILE A 126 -1.11 8.37 -20.76
C ILE A 126 0.07 7.48 -20.32
N ARG A 127 0.72 6.78 -21.25
CA ARG A 127 1.96 6.01 -21.02
C ARG A 127 3.05 6.88 -20.42
N ASP A 128 3.34 8.01 -21.08
CA ASP A 128 4.40 8.91 -20.66
C ASP A 128 4.06 9.62 -19.35
N LEU A 129 2.78 9.90 -19.10
CA LEU A 129 2.30 10.42 -17.82
C LEU A 129 2.48 9.39 -16.69
N CYS A 130 2.23 8.10 -16.95
CA CYS A 130 2.53 7.04 -15.99
C CYS A 130 4.04 6.98 -15.69
N ASP A 131 4.90 7.02 -16.71
CA ASP A 131 6.35 7.00 -16.55
C ASP A 131 6.84 8.23 -15.74
N ALA A 132 6.41 9.42 -16.11
CA ALA A 132 6.74 10.68 -15.41
C ALA A 132 6.29 10.67 -13.94
N ALA A 133 5.04 10.27 -13.68
CA ALA A 133 4.49 10.22 -12.32
C ALA A 133 5.18 9.16 -11.45
N VAL A 134 5.46 7.98 -11.99
CA VAL A 134 6.02 6.88 -11.20
C VAL A 134 7.53 7.04 -11.01
N ARG A 135 8.29 7.27 -12.08
CA ARG A 135 9.76 7.24 -12.00
C ARG A 135 10.37 8.54 -11.52
N PHE A 136 9.79 9.66 -11.90
CA PHE A 136 10.30 11.01 -11.60
C PHE A 136 9.47 11.72 -10.54
N SER A 137 8.36 11.11 -10.11
CA SER A 137 7.44 11.69 -9.12
C SER A 137 6.81 13.01 -9.57
N ASP A 138 6.72 13.24 -10.88
CA ASP A 138 6.18 14.47 -11.48
C ASP A 138 4.74 14.72 -11.01
N GLY A 139 4.53 15.85 -10.32
CA GLY A 139 3.27 16.20 -9.66
C GLY A 139 2.16 16.50 -10.65
N THR A 140 2.49 17.16 -11.75
CA THR A 140 1.54 17.45 -12.84
C THR A 140 1.09 16.16 -13.50
N ALA A 141 2.02 15.25 -13.79
CA ALA A 141 1.65 13.94 -14.33
C ALA A 141 0.72 13.18 -13.38
N GLY A 142 1.00 13.22 -12.07
CA GLY A 142 0.09 12.69 -11.05
C GLY A 142 -1.31 13.29 -11.11
N ASN A 143 -1.43 14.61 -11.19
CA ASN A 143 -2.71 15.31 -11.31
C ASN A 143 -3.45 14.95 -12.60
N LEU A 144 -2.75 14.83 -13.72
CA LEU A 144 -3.33 14.47 -15.02
C LEU A 144 -3.85 13.01 -15.03
N LEU A 145 -3.15 12.08 -14.38
CA LEU A 145 -3.66 10.71 -14.19
C LEU A 145 -4.92 10.69 -13.30
N LEU A 146 -4.98 11.50 -12.25
CA LEU A 146 -6.21 11.63 -11.45
C LEU A 146 -7.34 12.25 -12.26
N ARG A 147 -7.05 13.25 -13.10
CA ARG A 147 -8.04 13.84 -14.01
C ARG A 147 -8.60 12.80 -14.97
N ASP A 148 -7.75 11.96 -15.57
CA ASP A 148 -8.16 10.83 -16.42
C ASP A 148 -9.07 9.84 -15.66
N LEU A 149 -8.74 9.56 -14.39
CA LEU A 149 -9.58 8.72 -13.54
C LEU A 149 -10.92 9.36 -13.15
N GLY A 150 -11.05 10.69 -13.19
CA GLY A 150 -12.23 11.41 -12.69
C GLY A 150 -12.10 11.90 -11.24
N GLY A 151 -10.87 12.09 -10.77
CA GLY A 151 -10.52 12.79 -9.52
C GLY A 151 -10.09 11.89 -8.35
N PRO A 152 -9.68 12.48 -7.21
CA PRO A 152 -9.14 11.79 -6.03
C PRO A 152 -10.02 10.65 -5.49
N ALA A 153 -11.34 10.84 -5.51
CA ALA A 153 -12.31 9.84 -5.04
C ALA A 153 -12.18 8.50 -5.80
N GLN A 154 -11.73 8.53 -7.05
CA GLN A 154 -11.57 7.34 -7.88
C GLN A 154 -10.34 6.52 -7.50
N LEU A 155 -9.29 7.16 -6.97
CA LEU A 155 -8.17 6.43 -6.34
C LEU A 155 -8.65 5.73 -5.07
N THR A 156 -9.46 6.40 -4.25
CA THR A 156 -10.06 5.78 -3.05
C THR A 156 -10.95 4.60 -3.45
N ALA A 157 -11.80 4.76 -4.48
CA ALA A 157 -12.64 3.68 -4.99
C ALA A 157 -11.81 2.49 -5.50
N TYR A 158 -10.73 2.76 -6.24
CA TYR A 158 -9.80 1.71 -6.67
C TYR A 158 -9.14 0.99 -5.49
N ALA A 159 -8.70 1.71 -4.46
CA ALA A 159 -8.17 1.07 -3.25
C ALA A 159 -9.17 0.10 -2.61
N ARG A 160 -10.48 0.45 -2.62
CA ARG A 160 -11.53 -0.45 -2.10
C ARG A 160 -11.65 -1.75 -2.92
N THR A 161 -11.42 -1.73 -4.24
CA THR A 161 -11.40 -2.96 -5.06
C THR A 161 -10.22 -3.87 -4.69
N LEU A 162 -9.13 -3.29 -4.18
CA LEU A 162 -8.00 -4.01 -3.60
C LEU A 162 -8.26 -4.50 -2.17
N GLY A 163 -9.48 -4.33 -1.63
CA GLY A 163 -9.81 -4.67 -0.24
C GLY A 163 -9.17 -3.75 0.80
N ASP A 164 -8.60 -2.62 0.37
CA ASP A 164 -8.07 -1.59 1.26
C ASP A 164 -9.22 -0.69 1.71
N THR A 165 -9.53 -0.70 3.02
CA THR A 165 -10.57 0.15 3.65
C THR A 165 -10.01 1.40 4.34
N VAL A 166 -8.69 1.62 4.27
CA VAL A 166 -7.96 2.65 5.02
C VAL A 166 -7.58 3.82 4.13
N THR A 167 -7.00 3.57 2.96
CA THR A 167 -6.54 4.63 2.05
C THR A 167 -7.70 5.58 1.72
N ARG A 168 -7.42 6.87 1.84
CA ARG A 168 -8.33 7.97 1.53
C ARG A 168 -7.56 9.08 0.82
N MET A 169 -8.03 9.48 -0.34
CA MET A 169 -7.50 10.59 -1.12
C MET A 169 -8.60 11.59 -1.41
N ASP A 170 -8.32 12.85 -1.08
CA ASP A 170 -9.30 13.94 -1.13
C ASP A 170 -8.80 15.10 -2.01
N ARG A 171 -7.48 15.25 -2.15
CA ARG A 171 -6.86 16.39 -2.84
C ARG A 171 -5.85 15.93 -3.91
N ILE A 172 -5.38 16.90 -4.67
CA ILE A 172 -4.36 16.76 -5.72
C ILE A 172 -3.10 17.55 -5.33
N GLU A 173 -2.03 17.43 -6.11
CA GLU A 173 -0.81 18.25 -5.92
C GLU A 173 -1.13 19.74 -6.14
N PRO A 174 -0.56 20.66 -5.34
CA PRO A 174 0.41 20.39 -4.27
C PRO A 174 -0.22 20.06 -2.90
N PHE A 175 -1.51 20.31 -2.68
CA PHE A 175 -2.15 20.24 -1.36
C PHE A 175 -2.12 18.86 -0.69
N ILE A 176 -1.88 17.81 -1.47
CA ILE A 176 -1.73 16.44 -0.99
C ILE A 176 -0.46 16.21 -0.13
N THR A 177 0.49 17.15 -0.14
CA THR A 177 1.75 17.06 0.63
C THR A 177 1.71 17.77 1.98
N GLU A 178 0.62 18.48 2.32
CA GLU A 178 0.50 19.27 3.56
C GLU A 178 0.63 18.45 4.86
N ALA A 179 0.26 17.15 4.81
CA ALA A 179 0.50 16.17 5.87
C ALA A 179 0.16 16.61 7.31
N THR A 180 -0.85 17.46 7.48
CA THR A 180 -1.19 18.03 8.80
C THR A 180 -1.50 16.93 9.82
N PRO A 181 -0.82 16.90 10.99
CA PRO A 181 -1.04 15.88 12.00
C PRO A 181 -2.50 15.77 12.42
N GLY A 182 -3.05 14.55 12.37
CA GLY A 182 -4.43 14.26 12.72
C GLY A 182 -5.44 14.45 11.59
N ASP A 183 -5.07 15.08 10.48
CA ASP A 183 -5.92 15.19 9.29
C ASP A 183 -6.02 13.82 8.58
N PRO A 184 -7.21 13.23 8.43
CA PRO A 184 -7.36 11.94 7.75
C PRO A 184 -7.26 12.03 6.22
N ARG A 185 -7.30 13.23 5.63
CA ARG A 185 -7.24 13.42 4.18
C ARG A 185 -5.87 13.02 3.63
N ASP A 186 -5.87 12.34 2.49
CA ASP A 186 -4.65 11.96 1.76
C ASP A 186 -3.71 11.05 2.57
N THR A 187 -4.30 10.19 3.40
CA THR A 187 -3.60 9.26 4.27
C THR A 187 -3.91 7.79 3.94
N SER A 188 -2.94 6.94 4.27
CA SER A 188 -3.10 5.49 4.34
C SER A 188 -2.36 4.98 5.59
N SER A 189 -2.26 3.65 5.74
CA SER A 189 -1.39 3.02 6.74
C SER A 189 -0.29 2.20 6.05
N PRO A 190 0.85 1.96 6.71
CA PRO A 190 1.91 1.12 6.15
C PRO A 190 1.38 -0.25 5.68
N ARG A 191 0.47 -0.87 6.45
CA ARG A 191 -0.16 -2.14 6.09
C ARG A 191 -1.02 -2.01 4.84
N ALA A 192 -1.93 -1.05 4.79
CA ALA A 192 -2.83 -0.87 3.67
C ALA A 192 -2.07 -0.63 2.36
N PHE A 193 -1.08 0.28 2.37
CA PHE A 193 -0.28 0.56 1.20
C PHE A 193 0.67 -0.58 0.81
N GLY A 194 1.30 -1.25 1.77
CA GLY A 194 2.11 -2.44 1.49
C GLY A 194 1.28 -3.53 0.83
N THR A 195 0.07 -3.79 1.34
CA THR A 195 -0.86 -4.76 0.75
C THR A 195 -1.36 -4.31 -0.64
N ALA A 196 -1.63 -3.02 -0.86
CA ALA A 196 -1.99 -2.52 -2.18
C ALA A 196 -0.85 -2.75 -3.19
N TYR A 197 0.39 -2.42 -2.82
CA TYR A 197 1.58 -2.65 -3.66
C TYR A 197 1.82 -4.13 -3.94
N HIS A 198 1.63 -4.99 -2.94
CA HIS A 198 1.65 -6.44 -3.15
C HIS A 198 0.65 -6.87 -4.24
N LYS A 199 -0.60 -6.41 -4.16
CA LYS A 199 -1.65 -6.78 -5.12
C LYS A 199 -1.40 -6.28 -6.53
N ILE A 200 -0.93 -5.04 -6.69
CA ILE A 200 -0.72 -4.45 -8.03
C ILE A 200 0.59 -4.89 -8.70
N VAL A 201 1.60 -5.34 -7.94
CA VAL A 201 2.92 -5.73 -8.47
C VAL A 201 3.09 -7.25 -8.56
N LEU A 202 2.58 -8.00 -7.57
CA LEU A 202 2.75 -9.45 -7.48
C LEU A 202 1.44 -10.23 -7.65
N GLY A 203 0.33 -9.65 -7.19
CA GLY A 203 -0.99 -10.27 -7.24
C GLY A 203 -1.67 -10.19 -8.60
N ASP A 204 -2.97 -10.46 -8.59
CA ASP A 204 -3.86 -10.58 -9.75
C ASP A 204 -4.76 -9.34 -9.97
N ALA A 205 -4.50 -8.23 -9.27
CA ALA A 205 -5.28 -7.00 -9.42
C ALA A 205 -5.19 -6.38 -10.82
N LEU A 206 -4.17 -6.75 -11.58
CA LEU A 206 -3.97 -6.34 -12.97
C LEU A 206 -3.72 -7.59 -13.84
N PRO A 207 -4.18 -7.59 -15.10
CA PRO A 207 -3.69 -8.52 -16.12
C PRO A 207 -2.16 -8.48 -16.24
N GLU A 208 -1.55 -9.58 -16.69
CA GLU A 208 -0.10 -9.78 -16.66
C GLU A 208 0.69 -8.70 -17.42
N ASP A 209 0.22 -8.31 -18.59
CA ASP A 209 0.82 -7.27 -19.44
C ASP A 209 0.80 -5.89 -18.75
N LYS A 210 -0.32 -5.53 -18.12
CA LYS A 210 -0.46 -4.28 -17.35
C LYS A 210 0.36 -4.30 -16.07
N ARG A 211 0.41 -5.43 -15.37
CA ARG A 211 1.25 -5.64 -14.19
C ARG A 211 2.73 -5.53 -14.54
N ALA A 212 3.14 -6.11 -15.67
CA ALA A 212 4.51 -6.01 -16.17
C ALA A 212 4.89 -4.57 -16.50
N PHE A 213 4.02 -3.82 -17.18
CA PHE A 213 4.22 -2.39 -17.45
C PHE A 213 4.38 -1.58 -16.15
N LEU A 214 3.46 -1.71 -15.19
CA LEU A 214 3.56 -1.00 -13.90
C LEU A 214 4.84 -1.37 -13.13
N ARG A 215 5.16 -2.67 -13.06
CA ARG A 215 6.37 -3.15 -12.38
C ARG A 215 7.62 -2.55 -13.01
N ASP A 216 7.72 -2.53 -14.33
CA ASP A 216 8.85 -1.93 -15.04
C ASP A 216 9.04 -0.44 -14.67
N LEU A 217 7.95 0.34 -14.62
CA LEU A 217 8.03 1.75 -14.17
C LEU A 217 8.55 1.85 -12.73
N LEU A 218 8.03 1.01 -11.83
CA LEU A 218 8.41 1.00 -10.41
C LEU A 218 9.86 0.54 -10.20
N GLU A 219 10.37 -0.39 -11.01
CA GLU A 219 11.77 -0.85 -10.96
C GLU A 219 12.75 0.21 -11.47
N ARG A 220 12.30 1.03 -12.43
CA ARG A 220 13.09 2.14 -13.00
C ARG A 220 12.88 3.47 -12.28
N ASN A 221 12.25 3.46 -11.10
CA ASN A 221 12.09 4.64 -10.26
C ASN A 221 13.45 5.15 -9.76
N VAL A 222 13.71 6.45 -9.96
CA VAL A 222 15.01 7.06 -9.62
C VAL A 222 15.01 7.78 -8.27
N THR A 223 13.85 7.92 -7.63
CA THR A 223 13.68 8.79 -6.45
C THR A 223 14.04 8.15 -5.11
N SER A 224 14.39 6.86 -5.09
CA SER A 224 14.62 6.08 -3.85
C SER A 224 16.09 5.90 -3.50
N ALA A 225 17.02 6.46 -4.27
CA ALA A 225 18.45 6.21 -4.13
C ALA A 225 18.99 6.33 -2.68
N GLN A 226 18.45 7.25 -1.88
CA GLN A 226 18.85 7.50 -0.49
C GLN A 226 17.87 6.92 0.56
N ARG A 227 16.85 6.16 0.15
CA ARG A 227 15.79 5.59 1.01
C ARG A 227 15.94 4.08 1.11
N LEU A 228 14.90 3.29 0.80
CA LEU A 228 14.97 1.83 0.89
C LEU A 228 16.12 1.27 0.05
N ARG A 229 16.34 1.81 -1.16
CA ARG A 229 17.44 1.35 -2.03
C ARG A 229 18.81 1.44 -1.36
N ALA A 230 19.06 2.47 -0.53
CA ALA A 230 20.33 2.65 0.17
C ALA A 230 20.57 1.60 1.27
N GLY A 231 19.51 1.09 1.88
CA GLY A 231 19.60 0.09 2.95
C GLY A 231 19.52 -1.36 2.49
N LEU A 232 18.89 -1.62 1.34
CA LEU A 232 18.76 -2.97 0.79
C LEU A 232 20.06 -3.42 0.09
N PRO A 233 20.41 -4.72 0.16
CA PRO A 233 21.58 -5.25 -0.56
C PRO A 233 21.53 -4.93 -2.06
N ALA A 234 22.66 -4.46 -2.63
CA ALA A 234 22.71 -3.98 -4.02
C ALA A 234 22.30 -5.04 -5.06
N THR A 235 22.43 -6.32 -4.72
CA THR A 235 22.00 -7.45 -5.57
C THR A 235 20.49 -7.64 -5.65
N TRP A 236 19.72 -7.03 -4.73
CA TRP A 236 18.27 -7.15 -4.71
C TRP A 236 17.68 -6.24 -5.78
N ARG A 237 16.70 -6.74 -6.53
CA ARG A 237 15.84 -5.86 -7.35
C ARG A 237 14.80 -5.19 -6.46
N ILE A 238 14.39 -3.98 -6.80
CA ILE A 238 13.36 -3.23 -6.06
C ILE A 238 12.42 -2.56 -7.06
N ALA A 239 11.12 -2.66 -6.81
CA ALA A 239 10.06 -1.94 -7.51
C ALA A 239 9.34 -1.09 -6.47
N ASN A 240 9.43 0.23 -6.57
CA ASN A 240 8.96 1.08 -5.47
C ASN A 240 8.49 2.47 -5.88
N LYS A 241 7.80 3.12 -4.94
CA LYS A 241 7.43 4.53 -5.05
C LYS A 241 7.63 5.26 -3.74
N THR A 242 8.23 6.44 -3.86
CA THR A 242 8.51 7.36 -2.77
C THR A 242 7.39 8.38 -2.55
N GLY A 243 7.32 8.94 -1.35
CA GLY A 243 6.50 10.10 -1.01
C GLY A 243 7.27 11.09 -0.12
N THR A 244 7.10 12.39 -0.34
CA THR A 244 7.67 13.47 0.49
C THR A 244 6.62 14.54 0.69
N GLY A 245 6.57 15.14 1.87
CA GLY A 245 5.71 16.28 2.16
C GLY A 245 6.15 17.06 3.39
N ASP A 246 5.30 17.97 3.83
CA ASP A 246 5.47 18.74 5.07
C ASP A 246 5.60 17.79 6.27
N TYR A 247 5.93 18.37 7.43
CA TYR A 247 6.15 17.64 8.68
C TYR A 247 7.25 16.58 8.56
N GLY A 248 8.30 16.86 7.78
CA GLY A 248 9.38 15.92 7.53
C GLY A 248 8.90 14.55 7.00
N THR A 249 7.77 14.52 6.28
CA THR A 249 7.15 13.27 5.85
C THR A 249 8.03 12.58 4.81
N LEU A 250 8.39 11.32 5.05
CA LEU A 250 9.09 10.45 4.10
C LEU A 250 8.46 9.07 4.04
N ASN A 251 8.10 8.66 2.84
CA ASN A 251 7.55 7.34 2.56
C ASN A 251 8.35 6.64 1.47
N ASP A 252 8.40 5.33 1.53
CA ASP A 252 8.87 4.49 0.43
C ASP A 252 8.20 3.12 0.52
N ILE A 253 7.46 2.75 -0.52
CA ILE A 253 6.69 1.50 -0.58
C ILE A 253 7.24 0.66 -1.71
N ALA A 254 7.66 -0.56 -1.39
CA ALA A 254 8.43 -1.40 -2.29
C ALA A 254 7.99 -2.86 -2.28
N ILE A 255 8.17 -3.49 -3.44
CA ILE A 255 8.45 -4.92 -3.53
C ILE A 255 9.95 -5.09 -3.77
N ALA A 256 10.60 -5.93 -2.98
CA ALA A 256 12.02 -6.23 -3.12
C ALA A 256 12.23 -7.72 -3.39
N TRP A 257 13.16 -8.07 -4.27
CA TRP A 257 13.47 -9.45 -4.63
C TRP A 257 14.88 -9.80 -4.18
N PRO A 258 15.04 -10.54 -3.05
CA PRO A 258 16.30 -11.17 -2.72
C PRO A 258 16.66 -12.24 -3.78
N PRO A 259 17.95 -12.45 -4.09
CA PRO A 259 18.36 -13.56 -4.94
C PRO A 259 17.89 -14.90 -4.37
N ALA A 260 17.29 -15.74 -5.21
CA ALA A 260 16.84 -17.09 -4.86
C ALA A 260 15.86 -17.18 -3.67
N SER A 261 15.15 -16.08 -3.33
CA SER A 261 14.09 -16.09 -2.33
C SER A 261 12.80 -15.50 -2.88
N ALA A 262 11.70 -15.73 -2.18
CA ALA A 262 10.43 -15.09 -2.48
C ALA A 262 10.53 -13.57 -2.25
N PRO A 263 9.72 -12.76 -2.94
CA PRO A 263 9.73 -11.31 -2.77
C PRO A 263 9.38 -10.87 -1.35
N LEU A 264 9.87 -9.72 -0.93
CA LEU A 264 9.43 -9.00 0.25
C LEU A 264 8.50 -7.86 -0.14
N VAL A 265 7.41 -7.69 0.60
CA VAL A 265 6.65 -6.44 0.66
C VAL A 265 7.29 -5.59 1.74
N ILE A 266 7.61 -4.34 1.46
CA ILE A 266 8.17 -3.39 2.42
C ILE A 266 7.43 -2.05 2.27
N SER A 267 6.79 -1.59 3.33
CA SER A 267 6.10 -0.31 3.39
C SER A 267 6.61 0.47 4.58
N THR A 268 7.34 1.55 4.31
CA THR A 268 7.87 2.44 5.35
C THR A 268 7.31 3.85 5.16
N MET A 269 6.76 4.39 6.23
CA MET A 269 6.17 5.73 6.27
C MET A 269 6.67 6.44 7.51
N SER A 270 7.00 7.72 7.41
CA SER A 270 7.51 8.47 8.55
C SER A 270 7.06 9.91 8.52
N SER A 271 6.92 10.51 9.69
CA SER A 271 6.52 11.90 9.88
C SER A 271 7.11 12.47 11.17
N LYS A 272 7.21 13.79 11.25
CA LYS A 272 7.60 14.56 12.44
C LYS A 272 6.42 15.41 12.91
N THR A 273 6.62 16.17 13.99
CA THR A 273 5.56 16.99 14.61
C THR A 273 5.58 18.45 14.17
N THR A 274 6.73 18.97 13.76
CA THR A 274 6.89 20.37 13.32
C THR A 274 6.73 20.46 11.82
N ARG A 275 5.92 21.42 11.33
CA ARG A 275 5.56 21.55 9.90
C ARG A 275 6.77 21.65 8.98
N ASP A 276 7.69 22.55 9.28
CA ASP A 276 8.87 22.79 8.44
C ASP A 276 10.06 21.91 8.86
N ALA A 277 9.81 20.82 9.58
CA ALA A 277 10.88 19.93 10.02
C ALA A 277 11.60 19.30 8.82
N GLU A 278 12.92 19.39 8.83
CA GLU A 278 13.74 18.69 7.85
C GLU A 278 13.58 17.18 8.01
N TYR A 279 13.41 16.50 6.88
CA TYR A 279 13.41 15.05 6.84
C TYR A 279 14.84 14.49 6.77
N ASN A 280 15.02 13.24 7.21
CA ASN A 280 16.28 12.52 7.07
C ASN A 280 16.04 11.17 6.39
N GLN A 281 16.51 11.00 5.15
CA GLN A 281 16.25 9.78 4.37
C GLN A 281 16.86 8.52 4.96
N ALA A 282 17.88 8.65 5.82
CA ALA A 282 18.52 7.52 6.49
C ALA A 282 17.56 6.76 7.41
N VAL A 283 16.47 7.37 7.90
CA VAL A 283 15.46 6.63 8.67
C VAL A 283 14.88 5.46 7.88
N LEU A 284 14.61 5.65 6.58
CA LEU A 284 14.07 4.60 5.72
C LEU A 284 15.17 3.63 5.27
N ALA A 285 16.39 4.12 5.02
CA ALA A 285 17.52 3.27 4.66
C ALA A 285 17.89 2.30 5.80
N GLU A 286 18.05 2.80 7.03
CA GLU A 286 18.39 1.95 8.18
C GLU A 286 17.26 0.98 8.52
N THR A 287 16.00 1.41 8.36
CA THR A 287 14.85 0.50 8.45
C THR A 287 14.95 -0.63 7.43
N ALA A 288 15.29 -0.31 6.17
CA ALA A 288 15.41 -1.33 5.12
C ALA A 288 16.53 -2.34 5.40
N ALA A 289 17.68 -1.86 5.87
CA ALA A 289 18.81 -2.71 6.24
C ALA A 289 18.44 -3.68 7.38
N TYR A 290 17.73 -3.18 8.40
CA TYR A 290 17.19 -3.99 9.49
C TYR A 290 16.23 -5.07 8.98
N LEU A 291 15.26 -4.69 8.15
CA LEU A 291 14.28 -5.63 7.59
C LEU A 291 14.94 -6.72 6.73
N ALA A 292 15.91 -6.35 5.88
CA ALA A 292 16.64 -7.29 5.01
C ALA A 292 17.57 -8.25 5.78
N ALA A 293 17.96 -7.90 7.01
CA ALA A 293 18.71 -8.80 7.89
C ALA A 293 17.82 -9.88 8.52
N ILE A 294 16.55 -9.55 8.80
CA ILE A 294 15.65 -10.40 9.58
C ILE A 294 14.72 -11.23 8.69
N LEU A 295 14.22 -10.66 7.58
CA LEU A 295 13.29 -11.33 6.66
C LEU A 295 14.02 -12.06 5.52
N ARG A 296 15.06 -12.83 5.84
CA ARG A 296 15.80 -13.62 4.84
C ARG A 296 15.15 -14.97 4.58
#